data_AF-A0A2G2HFJ3-F1
#
_entry.id   AF-A0A2G2HFJ3-F1
#
_cell.length_a   1.000
_cell.length_b   1.000
_cell.length_c   1.000
_cell.angle_alpha   90.00
_cell.angle_beta   90.00
_cell.angle_gamma   90.00
#
_symmetry.space_group_name_H-M   'P 1'
#
loop_
_entity.id
_entity.type
_entity.pdbx_description
1 polymer ?
#
loop_
_entity_poly.entity_id
_entity_poly.type
_entity_poly.pdbx_seq_one_letter_code
_entity_poly.pdbx_strand_id
1 'polypeptide(L)'
;MNTEFENKLDCLLRSVTTSPEDEEWFFPAVKELIEKFGPDKVREFVQTKPTSIYITTLLIKAGLKGVDESLLLEHLNKIDEDEVYDAALSLAIYGHSLGFEILYEFANESHKLSKHIIPKLDILPDLKFIHHPKAKELKVYIENKYSDINIK
;
A
#
# COMPACT_ATOMS: atom_id res chain seq x y z
N MET A 1 -24.01 -0.06 10.19
CA MET A 1 -22.62 -0.04 10.67
C MET A 1 -22.13 -1.48 10.75
N ASN A 2 -21.11 -1.86 9.98
CA ASN A 2 -20.70 -3.28 9.86
C ASN A 2 -19.59 -3.64 10.86
N THR A 3 -19.95 -3.64 12.15
CA THR A 3 -19.06 -3.95 13.28
C THR A 3 -18.39 -5.33 13.16
N GLU A 4 -19.01 -6.26 12.42
CA GLU A 4 -18.47 -7.61 12.24
C GLU A 4 -17.24 -7.64 11.32
N PHE A 5 -17.25 -6.89 10.22
CA PHE A 5 -16.09 -6.80 9.32
C PHE A 5 -14.87 -6.23 10.06
N GLU A 6 -15.06 -5.12 10.75
CA GLU A 6 -14.02 -4.44 11.51
C GLU A 6 -13.44 -5.35 12.60
N ASN A 7 -14.29 -6.02 13.39
CA ASN A 7 -13.83 -6.98 14.40
C ASN A 7 -13.00 -8.11 13.78
N LYS A 8 -13.40 -8.62 12.61
CA LYS A 8 -12.66 -9.68 11.92
C LYS A 8 -11.33 -9.18 11.36
N LEU A 9 -11.29 -7.97 10.79
CA LEU A 9 -10.07 -7.34 10.32
C LEU A 9 -9.10 -7.10 11.49
N ASP A 10 -9.59 -6.58 12.62
CA ASP A 10 -8.80 -6.39 13.85
C ASP A 10 -8.26 -7.73 14.37
N CYS A 11 -9.05 -8.81 14.34
CA CYS A 11 -8.56 -10.14 14.69
C CYS A 11 -7.41 -10.61 13.78
N LEU A 12 -7.51 -10.38 12.46
CA LEU A 12 -6.42 -10.73 11.53
C LEU A 12 -5.16 -9.92 11.86
N LEU A 13 -5.29 -8.61 12.03
CA LEU A 13 -4.18 -7.72 12.37
C LEU A 13 -3.50 -8.12 13.69
N ARG A 14 -4.26 -8.51 14.71
CA ARG A 14 -3.71 -8.97 16.00
C ARG A 14 -3.07 -10.36 15.95
N SER A 15 -3.35 -11.13 14.90
CA SER A 15 -2.80 -12.48 14.72
C SER A 15 -1.46 -12.47 13.97
N VAL A 16 -1.09 -11.33 13.39
CA VAL A 16 0.22 -11.11 12.76
C VAL A 16 1.30 -11.10 13.85
N THR A 17 2.36 -11.89 13.65
CA THR A 17 3.48 -11.98 14.59
C THR A 17 4.65 -11.08 14.20
N THR A 18 4.71 -10.68 12.93
CA THR A 18 5.68 -9.75 12.33
C THR A 18 4.97 -8.55 11.69
N SER A 19 5.28 -8.20 10.44
CA SER A 19 4.51 -7.26 9.62
C SER A 19 3.48 -8.02 8.77
N PRO A 20 2.29 -7.44 8.52
CA PRO A 20 1.28 -8.09 7.68
C PRO A 20 1.80 -8.49 6.29
N GLU A 21 2.75 -7.73 5.75
CA GLU A 21 3.39 -7.98 4.45
C GLU A 21 4.30 -9.21 4.38
N ASP A 22 4.80 -9.66 5.53
CA ASP A 22 5.73 -10.80 5.66
C ASP A 22 4.99 -12.14 5.88
N GLU A 23 3.72 -12.07 6.25
CA GLU A 23 2.89 -13.23 6.56
C GLU A 23 2.18 -13.73 5.27
N GLU A 24 2.61 -14.87 4.73
CA GLU A 24 2.06 -15.44 3.47
C GLU A 24 0.53 -15.62 3.49
N TRP A 25 -0.05 -15.83 4.68
CA TRP A 25 -1.48 -16.06 4.87
C TRP A 25 -2.30 -14.76 4.96
N PHE A 26 -1.68 -13.61 5.22
CA PHE A 26 -2.41 -12.38 5.60
C PHE A 26 -3.27 -11.84 4.46
N PHE A 27 -2.68 -11.52 3.30
CA PHE A 27 -3.44 -10.98 2.17
C PHE A 27 -4.50 -11.95 1.62
N PRO A 28 -4.25 -13.27 1.53
CA PRO A 28 -5.32 -14.23 1.26
C PRO A 28 -6.49 -14.14 2.24
N ALA A 29 -6.22 -14.06 3.55
CA ALA A 29 -7.27 -13.96 4.57
C ALA A 29 -8.05 -12.64 4.49
N VAL A 30 -7.37 -11.52 4.24
CA VAL A 30 -8.04 -10.22 4.03
C VAL A 30 -8.89 -10.25 2.77
N LYS A 31 -8.42 -10.88 1.69
CA LYS A 31 -9.19 -11.04 0.46
C LYS A 31 -10.46 -11.86 0.67
N GLU A 32 -10.36 -12.99 1.37
CA GLU A 32 -11.54 -13.80 1.76
C GLU A 32 -12.53 -12.97 2.59
N LEU A 33 -12.03 -12.10 3.46
CA LEU A 33 -12.86 -11.19 4.25
C LEU A 33 -13.60 -10.16 3.36
N ILE A 34 -12.91 -9.57 2.39
CA ILE A 34 -13.50 -8.65 1.40
C ILE A 34 -14.61 -9.36 0.60
N GLU A 35 -14.34 -10.57 0.12
CA GLU A 35 -15.29 -11.37 -0.65
C GLU A 35 -16.51 -11.77 0.18
N LYS A 36 -16.31 -12.16 1.45
CA LYS A 36 -17.39 -12.54 2.36
C LYS A 36 -18.35 -11.39 2.66
N PHE A 37 -17.83 -10.19 2.92
CA PHE A 37 -18.66 -9.05 3.31
C PHE A 37 -19.15 -8.23 2.12
N GLY A 38 -18.53 -8.42 0.95
CA GLY A 38 -18.80 -7.68 -0.28
C GLY A 38 -17.97 -6.40 -0.35
N PRO A 39 -17.35 -6.10 -1.51
CA PRO A 39 -16.43 -4.98 -1.64
C PRO A 39 -17.08 -3.61 -1.38
N ASP A 40 -18.37 -3.47 -1.68
CA ASP A 40 -19.14 -2.23 -1.45
C ASP A 40 -19.18 -1.86 0.04
N LYS A 41 -19.40 -2.84 0.92
CA LYS A 41 -19.42 -2.62 2.37
C LYS A 41 -18.04 -2.32 2.93
N VAL A 42 -17.00 -2.92 2.35
CA VAL A 42 -15.61 -2.64 2.74
C VAL A 42 -15.21 -1.23 2.32
N ARG A 43 -15.64 -0.76 1.13
CA ARG A 43 -15.44 0.63 0.73
C ARG A 43 -16.17 1.61 1.64
N GLU A 44 -17.43 1.32 2.00
CA GLU A 44 -18.16 2.13 2.97
C GLU A 44 -17.40 2.22 4.29
N PHE A 45 -16.82 1.11 4.78
CA PHE A 45 -15.98 1.11 5.97
C PHE A 45 -14.78 2.07 5.83
N VAL A 46 -14.04 1.99 4.74
CA VAL A 46 -12.88 2.87 4.48
C VAL A 46 -13.29 4.35 4.40
N GLN A 47 -14.41 4.66 3.74
CA GLN A 47 -14.85 6.03 3.47
C GLN A 47 -15.54 6.71 4.65
N THR A 48 -16.21 5.96 5.53
CA THR A 48 -17.05 6.52 6.60
C THR A 48 -16.37 6.56 7.96
N LYS A 49 -15.27 5.83 8.13
CA LYS A 49 -14.51 5.81 9.37
C LYS A 49 -13.18 6.53 9.22
N PRO A 50 -12.67 7.15 10.31
CA PRO A 50 -11.28 7.55 10.39
C PRO A 50 -10.42 6.27 10.43
N THR A 51 -10.17 5.74 9.24
CA THR A 51 -9.30 4.59 9.02
C THR A 51 -7.95 5.16 8.62
N SER A 52 -6.85 4.61 9.16
CA SER A 52 -5.53 5.05 8.69
C SER A 52 -5.37 4.69 7.21
N ILE A 53 -4.59 5.51 6.49
CA ILE A 53 -4.24 5.21 5.10
C ILE A 53 -3.53 3.86 5.00
N TYR A 54 -2.73 3.47 5.99
CA TYR A 54 -2.13 2.14 6.08
C TYR A 54 -3.16 1.00 5.99
N ILE A 55 -4.25 1.04 6.78
CA ILE A 55 -5.29 0.01 6.70
C ILE A 55 -5.96 0.02 5.32
N THR A 56 -6.17 1.21 4.74
CA THR A 56 -6.69 1.34 3.38
C THR A 56 -5.77 0.67 2.37
N THR A 57 -4.46 0.91 2.46
CA THR A 57 -3.43 0.28 1.63
C THR A 57 -3.43 -1.23 1.78
N LEU A 58 -3.53 -1.77 3.00
CA LEU A 58 -3.62 -3.23 3.20
C LEU A 58 -4.83 -3.84 2.48
N LEU A 59 -5.99 -3.18 2.55
CA LEU A 59 -7.21 -3.63 1.85
C LEU A 59 -7.02 -3.54 0.33
N ILE A 60 -6.37 -2.51 -0.18
CA ILE A 60 -6.06 -2.34 -1.61
C ILE A 60 -5.07 -3.41 -2.08
N LYS A 61 -3.99 -3.66 -1.33
CA LYS A 61 -3.02 -4.76 -1.58
C LYS A 61 -3.73 -6.13 -1.61
N ALA A 62 -4.73 -6.32 -0.75
CA ALA A 62 -5.57 -7.54 -0.74
C ALA A 62 -6.58 -7.62 -1.90
N GLY A 63 -6.70 -6.58 -2.73
CA GLY A 63 -7.53 -6.56 -3.93
C GLY A 63 -8.83 -5.76 -3.82
N LEU A 64 -9.01 -4.92 -2.79
CA LEU A 64 -10.13 -3.97 -2.74
C LEU A 64 -9.99 -2.97 -3.89
N LYS A 65 -11.03 -2.87 -4.72
CA LYS A 65 -11.10 -1.94 -5.85
C LYS A 65 -12.14 -0.84 -5.61
N GLY A 66 -11.89 0.32 -6.21
CA GLY A 66 -12.85 1.43 -6.30
C GLY A 66 -12.92 2.29 -5.03
N VAL A 67 -11.88 2.28 -4.19
CA VAL A 67 -11.73 3.29 -3.13
C VAL A 67 -11.67 4.67 -3.79
N ASP A 68 -12.28 5.67 -3.15
CA ASP A 68 -12.31 7.04 -3.68
C ASP A 68 -10.90 7.60 -3.83
N GLU A 69 -10.53 7.99 -5.04
CA GLU A 69 -9.21 8.53 -5.33
C GLU A 69 -8.96 9.85 -4.60
N SER A 70 -9.99 10.65 -4.34
CA SER A 70 -9.84 11.91 -3.61
C SER A 70 -9.30 11.70 -2.19
N LEU A 71 -9.74 10.63 -1.51
CA LEU A 71 -9.21 10.22 -0.22
C LEU A 71 -7.70 9.95 -0.30
N LEU A 72 -7.25 9.21 -1.31
CA LEU A 72 -5.83 8.89 -1.48
C LEU A 72 -5.01 10.15 -1.83
N LEU A 73 -5.55 11.01 -2.70
CA LEU A 73 -4.88 12.25 -3.13
C LEU A 73 -4.68 13.24 -1.98
N GLU A 74 -5.61 13.30 -1.01
CA GLU A 74 -5.47 14.14 0.19
C GLU A 74 -4.25 13.76 1.04
N HIS A 75 -3.90 12.47 1.10
CA HIS A 75 -2.76 11.99 1.88
C HIS A 75 -1.40 12.32 1.22
N LEU A 76 -1.35 12.59 -0.08
CA LEU A 76 -0.09 12.94 -0.76
C LEU A 76 0.52 14.27 -0.29
N ASN A 77 -0.28 15.14 0.32
CA ASN A 77 0.16 16.46 0.80
C ASN A 77 0.52 16.47 2.29
N LYS A 78 0.55 15.31 2.94
CA LYS A 78 0.86 15.18 4.36
C LYS A 78 2.35 15.37 4.61
N ILE A 79 2.68 15.62 5.88
CA ILE A 79 4.07 15.75 6.34
C ILE A 79 4.66 14.41 6.80
N ASP A 80 3.81 13.41 6.95
CA ASP A 80 4.15 12.07 7.39
C ASP A 80 4.61 11.23 6.18
N GLU A 81 5.79 10.61 6.29
CA GLU A 81 6.41 9.86 5.19
C GLU A 81 5.61 8.60 4.83
N ASP A 82 5.17 7.87 5.85
CA ASP A 82 4.41 6.62 5.69
C ASP A 82 3.05 6.91 5.06
N GLU A 83 2.35 7.96 5.49
CA GLU A 83 1.06 8.32 4.89
C GLU A 83 1.18 8.67 3.40
N VAL A 84 2.22 9.44 3.02
CA VAL A 84 2.44 9.82 1.63
C VAL A 84 2.85 8.60 0.80
N TYR A 85 3.71 7.74 1.35
CA TYR A 85 4.13 6.50 0.69
C TYR A 85 2.95 5.54 0.45
N ASP A 86 2.15 5.27 1.48
CA ASP A 86 0.98 4.39 1.41
C ASP A 86 -0.06 4.87 0.41
N ALA A 87 -0.31 6.18 0.37
CA ALA A 87 -1.21 6.79 -0.60
C ALA A 87 -0.67 6.68 -2.03
N ALA A 88 0.61 6.96 -2.25
CA ALA A 88 1.26 6.83 -3.55
C ALA A 88 1.24 5.38 -4.05
N LEU A 89 1.51 4.42 -3.16
CA LEU A 89 1.44 3.00 -3.46
C LEU A 89 0.01 2.58 -3.83
N SER A 90 -0.98 2.97 -3.05
CA SER A 90 -2.39 2.69 -3.32
C SER A 90 -2.85 3.24 -4.68
N LEU A 91 -2.46 4.47 -5.00
CA LEU A 91 -2.72 5.08 -6.31
C LEU A 91 -2.02 4.32 -7.45
N ALA A 92 -0.77 3.90 -7.25
CA ALA A 92 -0.02 3.13 -8.25
C ALA A 92 -0.62 1.73 -8.48
N ILE A 93 -1.14 1.07 -7.44
CA ILE A 93 -1.88 -0.20 -7.56
C ILE A 93 -3.10 -0.02 -8.48
N TYR A 94 -3.78 1.12 -8.40
CA TYR A 94 -4.89 1.47 -9.30
C TYR A 94 -4.45 2.01 -10.66
N GLY A 95 -3.16 2.11 -10.94
CA GLY A 95 -2.63 2.57 -12.22
C GLY A 95 -2.56 4.09 -12.38
N HIS A 96 -2.78 4.86 -11.32
CA HIS A 96 -2.77 6.32 -11.36
C HIS A 96 -1.34 6.86 -11.52
N SER A 97 -1.12 7.76 -12.49
CA SER A 97 0.23 8.23 -12.86
C SER A 97 0.97 8.92 -11.72
N LEU A 98 0.27 9.76 -10.95
CA LEU A 98 0.85 10.48 -9.81
C LEU A 98 1.39 9.53 -8.73
N GLY A 99 0.75 8.37 -8.52
CA GLY A 99 1.26 7.35 -7.60
C GLY A 99 2.62 6.83 -8.05
N PHE A 100 2.77 6.55 -9.34
CA PHE A 100 4.09 6.18 -9.89
C PHE A 100 5.11 7.30 -9.79
N GLU A 101 4.74 8.54 -10.10
CA GLU A 101 5.64 9.69 -10.02
C GLU A 101 6.24 9.81 -8.62
N ILE A 102 5.41 9.76 -7.58
CA ILE A 102 5.86 9.85 -6.19
C ILE A 102 6.68 8.60 -5.79
N LEU A 103 6.28 7.39 -6.20
CA LEU A 103 7.10 6.20 -5.95
C LEU A 103 8.48 6.28 -6.63
N TYR A 104 8.57 6.89 -7.82
CA TYR A 104 9.85 7.17 -8.48
C TYR A 104 10.67 8.21 -7.70
N GLU A 105 10.03 9.24 -7.15
CA GLU A 105 10.70 10.25 -6.31
C GLU A 105 11.19 9.65 -4.96
N PHE A 106 10.47 8.68 -4.40
CA PHE A 106 10.99 7.91 -3.26
C PHE A 106 12.15 7.01 -3.68
N ALA A 107 11.99 6.28 -4.78
CA ALA A 107 13.03 5.37 -5.28
C ALA A 107 14.29 6.08 -5.76
N ASN A 108 14.20 7.35 -6.15
CA ASN A 108 15.34 8.15 -6.55
C ASN A 108 15.92 9.02 -5.42
N GLU A 109 15.31 9.00 -4.22
CA GLU A 109 15.64 9.83 -3.05
C GLU A 109 15.50 11.34 -3.30
N SER A 110 14.67 11.77 -4.25
CA SER A 110 14.40 13.18 -4.56
C SER A 110 13.16 13.72 -3.84
N HIS A 111 12.27 12.85 -3.34
CA HIS A 111 11.13 13.32 -2.57
C HIS A 111 11.60 13.88 -1.22
N LYS A 112 11.04 15.03 -0.81
CA LYS A 112 11.44 15.75 0.41
C LYS A 112 11.31 14.92 1.69
N LEU A 113 10.45 13.89 1.66
CA LEU A 113 10.17 13.04 2.82
C LEU A 113 11.02 11.77 2.86
N SER A 114 11.80 11.41 1.83
CA SER A 114 12.51 10.12 1.66
C SER A 114 13.63 9.82 2.68
N LYS A 115 13.46 10.19 3.94
CA LYS A 115 14.50 10.08 4.97
C LYS A 115 14.63 8.65 5.48
N HIS A 116 13.54 7.88 5.51
CA HIS A 116 13.52 6.54 6.08
C HIS A 116 13.13 5.45 5.08
N ILE A 117 12.68 5.81 3.87
CA ILE A 117 12.49 4.85 2.78
C ILE A 117 13.83 4.39 2.19
N ILE A 118 14.11 3.09 2.29
CA ILE A 118 15.17 2.35 1.63
C ILE A 118 14.56 1.65 0.40
N PRO A 119 14.82 2.12 -0.84
CA PRO A 119 14.11 1.63 -2.03
C PRO A 119 14.13 0.10 -2.24
N LYS A 120 15.24 -0.57 -1.88
CA LYS A 120 15.35 -2.04 -1.97
C LYS A 120 14.50 -2.79 -0.93
N LEU A 121 14.30 -2.23 0.25
CA LEU A 121 13.64 -2.91 1.36
C LEU A 121 12.16 -2.52 1.46
N ASP A 122 11.83 -1.28 1.12
CA ASP A 122 10.47 -0.77 1.31
C ASP A 122 9.67 -0.77 0.00
N ILE A 123 10.24 -0.22 -1.09
CA ILE A 123 9.53 -0.07 -2.37
C ILE A 123 9.52 -1.38 -3.17
N LEU A 124 10.69 -2.00 -3.35
CA LEU A 124 10.85 -3.15 -4.23
C LEU A 124 9.93 -4.33 -3.87
N PRO A 125 9.75 -4.71 -2.58
CA PRO A 125 8.82 -5.78 -2.22
C PRO A 125 7.35 -5.45 -2.53
N ASP A 126 6.97 -4.18 -2.43
CA ASP A 126 5.59 -3.72 -2.66
C ASP A 126 5.21 -3.69 -4.14
N LEU A 127 6.17 -3.65 -5.06
CA LEU A 127 5.90 -3.69 -6.50
C LEU A 127 5.17 -4.98 -6.93
N LYS A 128 5.21 -6.04 -6.11
CA LYS A 128 4.46 -7.29 -6.36
C LYS A 128 2.94 -7.09 -6.40
N PHE A 129 2.42 -6.04 -5.76
CA PHE A 129 1.00 -5.72 -5.73
C PHE A 129 0.52 -4.86 -6.91
N ILE A 130 1.45 -4.32 -7.72
CA ILE A 130 1.13 -3.41 -8.82
C ILE A 130 1.15 -4.17 -10.15
N HIS A 131 -0.03 -4.40 -10.73
CA HIS A 131 -0.19 -5.07 -12.03
C HIS A 131 -0.13 -4.09 -13.21
N HIS A 132 0.84 -3.18 -13.22
CA HIS A 132 1.00 -2.15 -14.25
C HIS A 132 2.43 -2.17 -14.83
N PRO A 133 2.64 -1.95 -16.15
CA PRO A 133 3.97 -1.99 -16.77
C PRO A 133 5.02 -1.10 -16.09
N LYS A 134 4.62 0.09 -15.62
CA LYS A 134 5.50 1.01 -14.88
C LYS A 134 6.09 0.41 -13.59
N ALA A 135 5.44 -0.57 -12.96
CA ALA A 135 6.01 -1.25 -11.80
C ALA A 135 7.23 -2.10 -12.18
N LYS A 136 7.20 -2.72 -13.37
CA LYS A 136 8.37 -3.45 -13.90
C LYS A 136 9.53 -2.49 -14.21
N GLU A 137 9.22 -1.33 -14.77
CA GLU A 137 10.22 -0.29 -15.04
C GLU A 137 10.86 0.21 -13.74
N LEU A 138 10.04 0.51 -12.72
CA LEU A 138 10.50 0.96 -11.41
C LEU A 138 11.35 -0.12 -10.72
N LYS A 139 10.95 -1.39 -10.82
CA LYS A 139 11.73 -2.54 -10.35
C LYS A 139 13.13 -2.55 -10.97
N VAL A 140 13.20 -2.51 -12.30
CA VAL A 140 14.49 -2.51 -13.03
C VAL A 140 15.34 -1.30 -12.66
N TYR A 141 14.72 -0.13 -12.49
CA TYR A 141 15.39 1.08 -12.04
C TYR A 141 16.03 0.89 -10.65
N ILE A 142 15.29 0.39 -9.66
CA ILE A 142 15.81 0.15 -8.29
C ILE A 142 16.92 -0.91 -8.33
N GLU A 143 16.72 -2.02 -9.04
CA GLU A 143 17.71 -3.09 -9.14
C GLU A 143 19.03 -2.60 -9.76
N ASN A 144 18.96 -1.78 -10.81
CA ASN A 144 20.15 -1.22 -11.46
C ASN A 144 20.82 -0.12 -10.64
N LYS A 145 20.05 0.82 -10.07
CA LYS A 145 20.60 1.95 -9.32
C LYS A 145 21.33 1.48 -8.05
N TYR A 146 20.81 0.43 -7.42
CA TYR A 146 21.30 -0.05 -6.14
C TYR A 146 22.04 -1.40 -6.25
N SER A 147 22.45 -1.83 -7.44
CA SER A 147 23.11 -3.13 -7.69
C SER A 147 24.37 -3.35 -6.84
N ASP A 148 25.08 -2.28 -6.49
CA ASP A 148 26.37 -2.33 -5.80
C ASP A 148 26.28 -2.24 -4.26
N ILE A 149 25.07 -2.11 -3.70
CA ILE A 149 24.87 -2.12 -2.25
C ILE A 149 24.85 -3.57 -1.76
N ASN A 150 26.04 -4.10 -1.45
CA ASN A 150 26.23 -5.27 -0.59
C ASN A 150 25.79 -4.89 0.83
N ILE A 151 24.57 -5.28 1.22
CA ILE A 151 24.16 -5.28 2.62
C ILE A 151 24.90 -6.47 3.25
N LYS A 152 26.03 -6.19 3.90
CA LYS A 152 26.75 -7.13 4.77
C LYS A 152 26.10 -7.19 6.14
#